data_AF-A0A7S4J2C1-F1
#
_entry.id   AF-A0A7S4J2C1-F1
#
_cell.length_a   1.000
_cell.length_b   1.000
_cell.length_c   1.000
_cell.angle_alpha   90.00
_cell.angle_beta   90.00
_cell.angle_gamma   90.00
#
_symmetry.space_group_name_H-M   'P 1'
#
loop_
_entity.id
_entity.type
_entity.pdbx_description
1 polymer ?
#
loop_
_entity_poly.entity_id
_entity_poly.type
_entity_poly.pdbx_seq_one_letter_code
_entity_poly.pdbx_strand_id
1 'polypeptide(L)'
;FPSVNLEVIVLDTNHLDSGRICPWNACDRGWCDGDERNSAPDGCTMPECQQILQERMDEAESFLKERLDANIGGNVIINTHYPTDYMQFGGVYGEEPYVAMFEQLRRTDVNITYIGAHKHETRPKYDTISPNMEWLVGGGGGWSCDGEQGFVVGDIVLATGEVINTRVIGVPWDQCCRPNPHPWDENEN
;
A
#
# COMPACT_ATOMS: atom_id res chain seq x y z
N PHE A 1 -20.75 -17.48 -18.08
CA PHE A 1 -20.49 -16.03 -18.12
C PHE A 1 -19.29 -15.81 -19.02
N PRO A 2 -19.32 -14.87 -19.99
CA PRO A 2 -18.09 -14.50 -20.70
C PRO A 2 -17.05 -14.01 -19.69
N SER A 3 -15.77 -14.34 -19.91
CA SER A 3 -14.67 -13.86 -19.07
C SER A 3 -14.59 -12.34 -19.17
N VAL A 4 -14.63 -11.65 -18.03
CA VAL A 4 -14.36 -10.22 -17.97
C VAL A 4 -12.86 -10.00 -18.23
N ASN A 5 -12.51 -9.10 -19.14
CA ASN A 5 -11.12 -8.77 -19.48
C ASN A 5 -10.49 -7.84 -18.42
N LEU A 6 -10.41 -8.36 -17.20
CA LEU A 6 -9.91 -7.66 -16.02
C LEU A 6 -9.07 -8.63 -15.19
N GLU A 7 -7.85 -8.20 -14.85
CA GLU A 7 -7.02 -8.88 -13.86
C GLU A 7 -6.97 -8.08 -12.55
N VAL A 8 -6.92 -8.79 -11.42
CA VAL A 8 -6.69 -8.19 -10.11
C VAL A 8 -5.37 -8.73 -9.56
N ILE A 9 -4.44 -7.83 -9.28
CA ILE A 9 -3.10 -8.11 -8.77
C ILE A 9 -3.03 -7.59 -7.34
N VAL A 10 -2.51 -8.40 -6.42
CA VAL A 10 -2.22 -7.97 -5.04
C VAL A 10 -0.72 -8.12 -4.82
N LEU A 11 -0.07 -7.05 -4.37
CA LEU A 11 1.38 -6.99 -4.22
C LEU A 11 1.77 -6.79 -2.77
N ASP A 12 2.72 -7.61 -2.30
CA ASP A 12 3.38 -7.40 -1.03
C ASP A 12 4.56 -6.46 -1.20
N THR A 13 4.45 -5.27 -0.62
CA THR A 13 5.48 -4.23 -0.73
C THR A 13 5.92 -3.72 0.64
N ASN A 14 5.82 -4.59 1.66
CA ASN A 14 6.16 -4.25 3.04
C ASN A 14 7.62 -3.84 3.25
N HIS A 15 8.52 -4.13 2.31
CA HIS A 15 9.88 -3.60 2.37
C HIS A 15 9.92 -2.06 2.41
N LEU A 16 8.92 -1.38 1.80
CA LEU A 16 8.81 0.08 1.76
C LEU A 16 8.65 0.74 3.15
N ASP A 17 8.39 -0.04 4.20
CA ASP A 17 8.37 0.42 5.60
C ASP A 17 9.11 -0.57 6.51
N SER A 18 10.15 -1.22 5.97
CA SER A 18 10.96 -2.17 6.73
C SER A 18 11.62 -1.53 7.95
N GLY A 19 11.93 -0.22 7.90
CA GLY A 19 12.40 0.57 9.03
C GLY A 19 11.43 0.66 10.21
N ARG A 20 10.13 0.37 10.03
CA ARG A 20 9.13 0.26 11.11
C ARG A 20 8.75 -1.17 11.41
N ILE A 21 8.53 -1.96 10.37
CA ILE A 21 8.06 -3.35 10.50
C ILE A 21 9.12 -4.21 11.18
N CYS A 22 10.40 -4.06 10.80
CA CYS A 22 11.44 -4.91 11.34
C CYS A 22 11.75 -4.63 12.82
N PRO A 23 11.84 -3.38 13.30
CA PRO A 23 11.97 -3.14 14.74
C PRO A 23 10.78 -3.70 15.52
N TRP A 24 9.56 -3.54 15.01
CA TRP A 24 8.37 -4.08 15.66
C TRP A 24 8.43 -5.60 15.82
N ASN A 25 8.88 -6.31 14.78
CA ASN A 25 9.00 -7.77 14.80
C ASN A 25 10.24 -8.26 15.58
N ALA A 26 11.37 -7.58 15.46
CA ALA A 26 12.67 -8.00 16.01
C ALA A 26 12.90 -7.56 17.47
N CYS A 27 12.12 -6.59 17.97
CA CYS A 27 12.27 -5.99 19.30
C CYS A 27 10.98 -6.05 20.14
N ASP A 28 10.16 -7.10 19.95
CA ASP A 28 8.93 -7.39 20.71
C ASP A 28 8.00 -6.18 20.88
N ARG A 29 7.58 -5.58 19.76
CA ARG A 29 6.64 -4.44 19.72
C ARG A 29 7.18 -3.13 20.34
N GLY A 30 8.49 -3.04 20.58
CA GLY A 30 9.18 -1.84 21.07
C GLY A 30 10.03 -1.13 20.01
N TRP A 31 10.72 -0.07 20.42
CA TRP A 31 11.85 0.51 19.69
C TRP A 31 13.12 -0.22 20.10
N CYS A 32 13.98 -0.54 19.14
CA CYS A 32 15.29 -1.10 19.44
C CYS A 32 16.20 0.03 19.95
N ASP A 33 16.44 0.10 21.26
CA ASP A 33 17.44 1.00 21.84
C ASP A 33 18.84 0.37 21.68
N GLY A 34 19.71 0.98 20.86
CA GLY A 34 21.10 0.55 20.72
C GLY A 34 21.29 -0.83 20.06
N ASP A 35 22.48 -1.42 20.27
CA ASP A 35 22.97 -2.67 19.62
C ASP A 35 22.19 -3.95 20.00
N GLU A 36 21.06 -3.85 20.71
CA GLU A 36 20.21 -4.97 21.13
C GLU A 36 19.31 -5.51 19.99
N ARG A 37 19.85 -5.64 18.78
CA ARG A 37 19.12 -6.02 17.55
C ARG A 37 18.55 -7.45 17.53
N ASN A 38 18.60 -8.21 18.63
CA ASN A 38 18.61 -9.68 18.59
C ASN A 38 17.82 -10.39 19.71
N SER A 39 16.59 -9.98 20.04
CA SER A 39 15.82 -10.74 21.03
C SER A 39 14.30 -10.62 20.93
N ALA A 40 13.75 -10.60 19.71
CA ALA A 40 12.34 -10.99 19.56
C ALA A 40 12.13 -12.41 20.09
N PRO A 41 11.02 -12.68 20.82
CA PRO A 41 10.68 -14.01 21.32
C PRO A 41 10.71 -15.10 20.24
N ASP A 42 10.44 -14.74 18.99
CA ASP A 42 10.31 -15.64 17.86
C ASP A 42 11.63 -15.86 17.09
N GLY A 43 12.73 -15.25 17.53
CA GLY A 43 14.06 -15.43 16.92
C GLY A 43 14.27 -14.69 15.59
N CYS A 44 13.33 -13.84 15.16
CA CYS A 44 13.50 -13.00 13.98
C CYS A 44 14.43 -11.82 14.29
N THR A 45 15.60 -11.78 13.63
CA THR A 45 16.54 -10.66 13.76
C THR A 45 16.20 -9.52 12.80
N MET A 46 16.69 -8.32 13.09
CA MET A 46 16.55 -7.16 12.19
C MET A 46 17.02 -7.46 10.74
N PRO A 47 18.24 -8.02 10.51
CA PRO A 47 18.70 -8.35 9.16
C PRO A 47 17.85 -9.41 8.47
N GLU A 48 17.42 -10.45 9.19
CA GLU A 48 16.56 -11.50 8.61
C GLU A 48 15.20 -10.92 8.18
N CYS A 49 14.60 -10.05 9.00
CA CYS A 49 13.37 -9.38 8.62
C CYS A 49 13.56 -8.53 7.35
N GLN A 50 14.60 -7.71 7.31
CA GLN A 50 14.86 -6.85 6.14
C GLN A 50 15.09 -7.67 4.88
N GLN A 51 15.84 -8.77 4.98
CA GLN A 51 16.08 -9.70 3.88
C GLN A 51 14.77 -10.33 3.38
N ILE A 52 13.94 -10.87 4.28
CA ILE A 52 12.66 -11.48 3.90
C ILE A 52 11.75 -10.48 3.21
N LEU A 53 11.67 -9.25 3.73
CA LEU A 53 10.85 -8.21 3.10
C LEU A 53 11.41 -7.81 1.73
N GLN A 54 12.73 -7.71 1.57
CA GLN A 54 13.38 -7.45 0.28
C GLN A 54 13.04 -8.55 -0.74
N GLU A 55 13.21 -9.82 -0.37
CA GLU A 55 12.92 -10.95 -1.26
C GLU A 55 11.45 -10.94 -1.72
N ARG A 56 10.51 -10.62 -0.82
CA ARG A 56 9.08 -10.48 -1.16
C ARG A 56 8.81 -9.31 -2.10
N MET A 57 9.51 -8.19 -1.91
CA MET A 57 9.40 -7.02 -2.79
C MET A 57 9.95 -7.32 -4.19
N ASP A 58 11.08 -8.02 -4.28
CA ASP A 58 11.68 -8.43 -5.55
C ASP A 58 10.77 -9.42 -6.32
N GLU A 59 10.13 -10.34 -5.60
CA GLU A 59 9.10 -11.22 -6.17
C GLU A 59 7.88 -10.42 -6.63
N ALA A 60 7.40 -9.45 -5.85
CA ALA A 60 6.28 -8.60 -6.21
C ALA A 60 6.57 -7.75 -7.46
N GLU A 61 7.77 -7.19 -7.59
CA GLU A 61 8.20 -6.46 -8.78
C GLU A 61 8.26 -7.36 -10.01
N SER A 62 8.88 -8.53 -9.88
CA SER A 62 8.99 -9.52 -10.96
C SER A 62 7.61 -9.98 -11.42
N PHE A 63 6.75 -10.32 -10.46
CA PHE A 63 5.36 -10.73 -10.70
C PHE A 63 4.58 -9.61 -11.39
N LEU A 64 4.63 -8.38 -10.88
CA LEU A 64 3.95 -7.24 -11.50
C LEU A 64 4.36 -7.10 -12.97
N LYS A 65 5.66 -7.12 -13.25
CA LYS A 65 6.17 -7.01 -14.62
C LYS A 65 5.62 -8.12 -15.52
N GLU A 66 5.70 -9.38 -15.07
CA GLU A 66 5.17 -10.53 -15.81
C GLU A 66 3.68 -10.36 -16.11
N ARG A 67 2.89 -9.96 -15.12
CA ARG A 67 1.43 -9.83 -15.26
C ARG A 67 1.05 -8.67 -16.19
N LEU A 68 1.76 -7.55 -16.13
CA LEU A 68 1.51 -6.43 -17.06
C LEU A 68 1.90 -6.77 -18.49
N ASP A 69 3.02 -7.48 -18.70
CA ASP A 69 3.41 -7.97 -20.03
C ASP A 69 2.39 -8.96 -20.60
N ALA A 70 1.78 -9.78 -19.76
CA ALA A 70 0.72 -10.71 -20.16
C ALA A 70 -0.64 -10.02 -20.43
N ASN A 71 -0.83 -8.77 -19.98
CA ASN A 71 -2.09 -8.02 -20.06
C ASN A 71 -1.99 -6.78 -20.97
N ILE A 72 -1.10 -6.79 -21.97
CA ILE A 72 -1.05 -5.72 -22.97
C ILE A 72 -2.42 -5.56 -23.65
N GLY A 73 -2.95 -4.34 -23.65
CA GLY A 73 -4.28 -3.96 -24.14
C GLY A 73 -5.42 -4.29 -23.16
N GLY A 74 -5.12 -4.82 -21.98
CA GLY A 74 -6.08 -5.21 -20.95
C GLY A 74 -6.29 -4.15 -19.87
N ASN A 75 -7.04 -4.54 -18.83
CA ASN A 75 -7.30 -3.72 -17.64
C ASN A 75 -6.83 -4.47 -16.41
N VAL A 76 -6.16 -3.76 -15.51
CA VAL A 76 -5.59 -4.32 -14.29
C VAL A 76 -5.95 -3.45 -13.10
N ILE A 77 -6.49 -4.07 -12.05
CA ILE A 77 -6.56 -3.45 -10.72
C ILE A 77 -5.36 -3.95 -9.92
N ILE A 78 -4.55 -3.03 -9.42
CA ILE A 78 -3.42 -3.34 -8.54
C ILE A 78 -3.78 -2.88 -7.13
N ASN A 79 -3.72 -3.79 -6.17
CA ASN A 79 -3.94 -3.51 -4.76
C ASN A 79 -2.65 -3.75 -3.97
N THR A 80 -2.27 -2.78 -3.16
CA THR A 80 -1.11 -2.86 -2.28
C THR A 80 -1.30 -1.98 -1.05
N HIS A 81 -0.55 -2.28 0.02
CA HIS A 81 -0.63 -1.47 1.23
C HIS A 81 -0.08 -0.05 1.03
N TYR A 82 0.92 0.15 0.17
CA TYR A 82 1.62 1.44 0.08
C TYR A 82 1.20 2.26 -1.16
N PRO A 83 1.10 3.60 -1.05
CA PRO A 83 0.87 4.44 -2.20
C PRO A 83 2.14 4.60 -3.04
N THR A 84 2.00 5.03 -4.30
CA THR A 84 3.13 5.00 -5.26
C THR A 84 4.29 5.93 -4.90
N ASP A 85 4.08 6.92 -4.03
CA ASP A 85 5.15 7.82 -3.57
C ASP A 85 6.18 7.12 -2.69
N TYR A 86 5.81 6.02 -2.01
CA TYR A 86 6.78 5.17 -1.30
C TYR A 86 7.71 4.44 -2.27
N MET A 87 7.20 4.05 -3.44
CA MET A 87 8.03 3.44 -4.50
C MET A 87 8.90 4.50 -5.18
N GLN A 88 8.37 5.70 -5.38
CA GLN A 88 9.06 6.79 -6.11
C GLN A 88 10.22 7.39 -5.32
N PHE A 89 10.01 7.65 -4.02
CA PHE A 89 10.97 8.38 -3.19
C PHE A 89 11.67 7.52 -2.14
N GLY A 90 11.31 6.24 -2.07
CA GLY A 90 11.75 5.36 -1.01
C GLY A 90 10.82 5.43 0.21
N GLY A 91 11.07 4.53 1.15
CA GLY A 91 10.41 4.52 2.45
C GLY A 91 10.81 5.71 3.33
N VAL A 92 10.12 5.86 4.45
CA VAL A 92 10.28 7.02 5.36
C VAL A 92 11.60 6.99 6.14
N TYR A 93 12.35 5.88 6.14
CA TYR A 93 13.54 5.66 6.97
C TYR A 93 14.82 5.43 6.16
N GLY A 94 14.87 5.96 4.94
CA GLY A 94 16.06 5.89 4.08
C GLY A 94 16.14 4.62 3.26
N GLU A 95 15.02 3.93 3.07
CA GLU A 95 14.90 2.85 2.09
C GLU A 95 15.06 3.40 0.67
N GLU A 96 15.77 2.66 -0.19
CA GLU A 96 15.97 3.04 -1.59
C GLU A 96 14.64 3.00 -2.38
N PRO A 97 14.45 3.89 -3.37
CA PRO A 97 13.26 3.88 -4.20
C PRO A 97 13.23 2.66 -5.13
N TYR A 98 12.02 2.11 -5.34
CA TYR A 98 11.76 1.04 -6.29
C TYR A 98 11.35 1.61 -7.65
N VAL A 99 12.27 2.34 -8.28
CA VAL A 99 12.02 3.11 -9.51
C VAL A 99 11.53 2.21 -10.65
N ALA A 100 12.09 1.02 -10.80
CA ALA A 100 11.70 0.09 -11.87
C ALA A 100 10.24 -0.38 -11.71
N MET A 101 9.84 -0.75 -10.49
CA MET A 101 8.44 -1.05 -10.16
C MET A 101 7.52 0.16 -10.39
N PHE A 102 7.93 1.35 -9.94
CA PHE A 102 7.16 2.58 -10.14
C PHE A 102 6.95 2.90 -11.63
N GLU A 103 7.97 2.73 -12.46
CA GLU A 103 7.87 2.96 -13.91
C GLU A 103 6.95 1.92 -14.61
N GLN A 104 6.83 0.69 -14.10
CA GLN A 104 5.83 -0.26 -14.60
C GLN A 104 4.39 0.27 -14.44
N LEU A 105 4.12 1.06 -13.40
CA LEU A 105 2.79 1.64 -13.15
C LEU A 105 2.44 2.78 -14.11
N ARG A 106 3.43 3.31 -14.86
CA ARG A 106 3.28 4.43 -15.81
C ARG A 106 3.11 3.97 -17.25
N ARG A 107 2.99 2.66 -17.47
CA ARG A 107 2.79 2.07 -18.78
C ARG A 107 1.52 2.60 -19.45
N THR A 108 1.58 2.72 -20.78
CA THR A 108 0.48 3.20 -21.62
C THR A 108 -0.15 2.11 -22.47
N ASP A 109 0.40 0.90 -22.43
CA ASP A 109 -0.05 -0.27 -23.17
C ASP A 109 -0.97 -1.18 -22.34
N VAL A 110 -1.31 -0.79 -21.12
CA VAL A 110 -2.23 -1.46 -20.18
C VAL A 110 -2.95 -0.39 -19.37
N ASN A 111 -4.25 -0.57 -19.10
CA ASN A 111 -5.01 0.35 -18.25
C ASN A 111 -4.91 -0.09 -16.79
N ILE A 112 -4.28 0.72 -15.96
CA ILE A 112 -4.05 0.41 -14.53
C ILE A 112 -4.97 1.26 -13.65
N THR A 113 -5.68 0.59 -12.74
CA THR A 113 -6.28 1.21 -11.55
C THR A 113 -5.49 0.76 -10.33
N TYR A 114 -4.66 1.64 -9.78
CA TYR A 114 -3.86 1.38 -8.60
C TYR A 114 -4.61 1.80 -7.33
N ILE A 115 -4.59 0.94 -6.32
CA ILE A 115 -5.19 1.16 -5.01
C ILE A 115 -4.08 0.96 -3.97
N GLY A 116 -3.59 2.06 -3.40
CA GLY A 116 -2.64 2.09 -2.30
C GLY A 116 -3.30 2.54 -1.00
N ALA A 117 -2.71 2.21 0.16
CA ALA A 117 -3.25 2.54 1.48
C ALA A 117 -2.23 3.28 2.36
N HIS A 118 -2.05 2.85 3.60
CA HIS A 118 -1.03 3.31 4.56
C HIS A 118 -1.20 4.74 5.13
N LYS A 119 -1.67 5.72 4.37
CA LYS A 119 -1.80 7.13 4.82
C LYS A 119 -3.10 7.47 5.57
N HIS A 120 -3.92 6.47 5.91
CA HIS A 120 -5.15 6.61 6.69
C HIS A 120 -6.15 7.66 6.15
N GLU A 121 -6.14 7.88 4.84
CA GLU A 121 -7.06 8.77 4.13
C GLU A 121 -7.59 8.07 2.88
N THR A 122 -8.76 8.52 2.39
CA THR A 122 -9.37 8.01 1.17
C THR A 122 -9.60 9.15 0.18
N ARG A 123 -8.81 9.18 -0.91
CA ARG A 123 -8.91 10.23 -1.94
C ARG A 123 -8.30 9.79 -3.26
N PRO A 124 -8.68 10.42 -4.39
CA PRO A 124 -7.95 10.22 -5.63
C PRO A 124 -6.55 10.81 -5.52
N LYS A 125 -5.58 10.17 -6.18
CA LYS A 125 -4.25 10.73 -6.35
C LYS A 125 -4.01 10.91 -7.83
N TYR A 126 -3.97 12.18 -8.23
CA TYR A 126 -3.77 12.55 -9.62
C TYR A 126 -2.26 12.66 -9.92
N ASP A 127 -1.88 12.28 -11.13
CA ASP A 127 -0.63 12.63 -11.80
C ASP A 127 0.66 11.86 -11.43
N THR A 128 0.67 10.98 -10.44
CA THR A 128 1.87 10.16 -10.13
C THR A 128 2.12 9.05 -11.14
N ILE A 129 1.06 8.42 -11.64
CA ILE A 129 1.16 7.30 -12.60
C ILE A 129 0.41 7.52 -13.91
N SER A 130 0.14 8.78 -14.27
CA SER A 130 -0.57 9.14 -15.51
C SER A 130 0.01 8.40 -16.75
N PRO A 131 -0.85 7.85 -17.64
CA PRO A 131 -2.30 8.08 -17.74
C PRO A 131 -3.17 7.19 -16.83
N ASN A 132 -2.55 6.34 -16.02
CA ASN A 132 -3.27 5.41 -15.15
C ASN A 132 -3.89 6.12 -13.94
N MET A 133 -4.87 5.46 -13.34
CA MET A 133 -5.62 5.98 -12.20
C MET A 133 -5.02 5.47 -10.89
N GLU A 134 -4.88 6.34 -9.90
CA GLU A 134 -4.45 5.97 -8.55
C GLU A 134 -5.45 6.45 -7.49
N TRP A 135 -5.72 5.57 -6.54
CA TRP A 135 -6.49 5.83 -5.34
C TRP A 135 -5.66 5.57 -4.11
N LEU A 136 -5.76 6.49 -3.16
CA LEU A 136 -5.41 6.26 -1.78
C LEU A 136 -6.67 5.79 -1.06
N VAL A 137 -6.62 4.63 -0.41
CA VAL A 137 -7.74 4.00 0.27
C VAL A 137 -7.28 3.51 1.62
N GLY A 138 -7.85 4.04 2.69
CA GLY A 138 -7.44 3.65 4.04
C GLY A 138 -8.01 4.50 5.17
N GLY A 139 -8.89 5.46 4.89
CA GLY A 139 -9.60 6.18 5.94
C GLY A 139 -10.77 5.35 6.47
N GLY A 140 -10.72 4.91 7.73
CA GLY A 140 -11.82 4.15 8.33
C GLY A 140 -11.68 3.79 9.81
N GLY A 141 -10.73 4.39 10.55
CA GLY A 141 -10.58 4.17 12.00
C GLY A 141 -9.26 3.51 12.43
N GLY A 142 -8.12 4.07 12.00
CA GLY A 142 -6.78 3.66 12.44
C GLY A 142 -6.18 4.57 13.51
N TRP A 143 -4.84 4.55 13.62
CA TRP A 143 -4.04 5.37 14.55
C TRP A 143 -4.32 6.88 14.46
N SER A 144 -4.75 7.35 13.29
CA SER A 144 -4.99 8.75 13.00
C SER A 144 -6.11 8.89 11.98
N CYS A 145 -6.72 10.08 11.95
CA CYS A 145 -7.70 10.46 10.94
C CYS A 145 -7.13 11.59 10.09
N ASP A 146 -6.07 11.33 9.34
CA ASP A 146 -5.29 12.39 8.69
C ASP A 146 -5.97 13.00 7.45
N GLY A 147 -7.15 12.50 7.06
CA GLY A 147 -7.92 13.00 5.92
C GLY A 147 -9.34 12.44 5.83
N GLU A 148 -9.93 12.48 4.62
CA GLU A 148 -11.27 11.95 4.37
C GLU A 148 -11.33 10.46 4.70
N GLN A 149 -12.35 10.07 5.47
CA GLN A 149 -12.59 8.68 5.84
C GLN A 149 -13.65 8.08 4.90
N GLY A 150 -13.45 6.85 4.46
CA GLY A 150 -14.36 6.19 3.54
C GLY A 150 -13.70 5.10 2.70
N PHE A 151 -14.42 4.66 1.67
CA PHE A 151 -13.96 3.63 0.74
C PHE A 151 -14.21 4.08 -0.70
N VAL A 152 -13.48 3.49 -1.64
CA VAL A 152 -13.67 3.76 -3.07
C VAL A 152 -14.60 2.71 -3.66
N VAL A 153 -15.55 3.16 -4.48
CA VAL A 153 -16.40 2.30 -5.30
C VAL A 153 -16.20 2.66 -6.77
N GLY A 154 -16.43 1.70 -7.66
CA GLY A 154 -16.40 1.88 -9.10
C GLY A 154 -17.18 0.77 -9.80
N ASP A 155 -17.46 0.98 -11.08
CA ASP A 155 -18.15 0.01 -11.93
C ASP A 155 -17.15 -0.67 -12.87
N ILE A 156 -17.37 -1.96 -13.15
CA ILE A 156 -16.60 -2.70 -14.15
C ILE A 156 -17.47 -2.90 -15.39
N VAL A 157 -17.02 -2.38 -16.53
CA VAL A 157 -17.67 -2.58 -17.82
C VAL A 157 -17.44 -4.03 -18.26
N LEU A 158 -18.42 -4.91 -18.08
CA LEU A 158 -18.25 -6.35 -18.32
C LEU A 158 -17.73 -6.72 -19.73
N ALA A 159 -18.03 -5.90 -20.75
CA ALA A 159 -17.60 -6.13 -22.13
C ALA A 159 -16.10 -5.85 -22.35
N THR A 160 -15.51 -4.91 -21.60
CA THR A 160 -14.13 -4.46 -21.81
C THR A 160 -13.22 -4.73 -20.62
N GLY A 161 -13.78 -4.89 -19.42
CA GLY A 161 -13.07 -4.95 -18.14
C GLY A 161 -12.67 -3.57 -17.58
N GLU A 162 -13.05 -2.48 -18.26
CA GLU A 162 -12.69 -1.13 -17.87
C GLU A 162 -13.33 -0.74 -16.53
N VAL A 163 -12.55 -0.06 -15.68
CA VAL A 163 -13.01 0.48 -14.40
C VAL A 163 -13.44 1.92 -14.62
N ILE A 164 -14.71 2.22 -14.36
CA ILE A 164 -15.32 3.54 -14.58
C ILE A 164 -16.10 4.02 -13.34
N ASN A 165 -16.55 5.28 -13.38
CA ASN A 165 -17.40 5.90 -12.34
C ASN A 165 -16.83 5.77 -10.90
N THR A 166 -15.51 5.76 -10.78
CA THR A 166 -14.81 5.64 -9.50
C THR A 166 -15.04 6.87 -8.64
N ARG A 167 -15.35 6.66 -7.36
CA ARG A 167 -15.63 7.74 -6.41
C ARG A 167 -15.44 7.29 -4.97
N VAL A 168 -15.19 8.26 -4.09
CA VAL A 168 -15.19 8.06 -2.65
C VAL A 168 -16.62 7.97 -2.13
N ILE A 169 -16.89 6.99 -1.28
CA ILE A 169 -18.04 6.96 -0.38
C ILE A 169 -17.51 7.32 1.00
N GLY A 170 -17.74 8.57 1.40
CA GLY A 170 -17.32 9.08 2.68
C GLY A 170 -18.08 8.43 3.83
N VAL A 171 -17.37 8.17 4.92
CA VAL A 171 -17.96 7.82 6.21
C VAL A 171 -17.91 9.06 7.10
N PRO A 172 -19.00 9.43 7.79
CA PRO A 172 -19.01 10.58 8.67
C PRO A 172 -17.89 10.51 9.70
N TRP A 173 -17.18 11.63 9.86
CA TRP A 173 -16.02 11.73 10.72
C TRP A 173 -16.30 11.27 12.16
N ASP A 174 -17.43 11.67 12.72
CA ASP A 174 -17.86 11.31 14.08
C ASP A 174 -18.13 9.81 14.29
N GLN A 175 -18.32 9.05 13.20
CA GLN A 175 -18.49 7.59 13.25
C GLN A 175 -17.17 6.83 13.18
N CYS A 176 -16.17 7.36 12.47
CA CYS A 176 -14.86 6.72 12.30
C CYS A 176 -13.79 7.24 13.27
N CYS A 177 -13.84 8.53 13.57
CA CYS A 177 -12.83 9.26 14.31
C CYS A 177 -13.41 9.63 15.67
N ARG A 178 -13.35 8.67 16.59
CA ARG A 178 -13.52 8.99 18.00
C ARG A 178 -12.19 9.54 18.51
N PRO A 179 -12.20 10.53 19.42
CA PRO A 179 -11.05 10.75 20.27
C PRO A 179 -10.88 9.46 21.09
N ASN A 180 -10.03 8.55 20.64
CA ASN A 180 -9.51 7.55 21.56
C ASN A 180 -8.61 8.34 22.53
N PRO A 181 -8.80 8.23 23.85
CA PRO A 181 -7.70 8.56 24.75
C PRO A 181 -6.53 7.70 24.29
N HIS A 182 -5.37 8.31 24.04
CA HIS A 182 -4.18 7.50 23.80
C HIS A 182 -4.00 6.57 25.01
N PRO A 183 -3.54 5.34 24.84
CA PRO A 183 -3.21 4.46 25.97
C PRO A 183 -2.13 5.06 26.92
N TRP A 184 -1.52 6.19 26.54
CA TRP A 184 -0.60 6.97 27.37
C TRP A 184 -1.28 8.11 28.15
N ASP A 185 -2.51 8.49 27.79
CA ASP A 185 -3.29 9.55 28.45
C ASP A 185 -3.91 9.07 29.78
N GLU A 186 -3.87 7.77 30.08
CA GLU A 186 -4.37 7.20 31.34
C GLU A 186 -3.40 7.36 32.53
N ASN A 187 -2.21 7.95 32.32
CA ASN A 187 -1.20 8.14 33.37
C ASN A 187 -1.04 9.58 33.88
N GLU A 188 -1.92 10.51 33.49
CA GLU A 188 -1.88 11.91 33.97
C GLU A 188 -3.05 12.34 34.87
N ASN A 189 -3.49 11.48 35.82
CA ASN A 189 -4.32 11.92 36.95
C ASN A 189 -3.95 11.26 38.28
#